data_AF-Q5ZF91-F1
#
_entry.id   AF-Q5ZF91-F1
#
_cell.length_a   1.000
_cell.length_b   1.000
_cell.length_c   1.000
_cell.angle_alpha   90.00
_cell.angle_beta   90.00
_cell.angle_gamma   90.00
#
_symmetry.space_group_name_H-M   'P 1'
#
loop_
_entity.id
_entity.type
_entity.pdbx_description
1 polymer ?
#
loop_
_entity_poly.entity_id
_entity_poly.type
_entity_poly.pdbx_seq_one_letter_code
_entity_poly.pdbx_strand_id
1 'polypeptide(L)'
;LVPANDNFTFAPDNSLRPPSKAVNQRDADLVHFWDKFRKAPEGSARKAEAQKQLAEAMAHRTHIDNSIKLIGKLLFGIEKGPEVLKGVQPAGEPLVYDWSCLKSLVRTFETHCGSLSQYGMKHMRSIANICNAGVTKEQMTEASAQACTTLPSNSWSSLHRGFSA
;
A
#
# COMPACT_ATOMS: atom_id res chain seq x y z
N LEU A 1 -19.13 30.11 -28.99
CA LEU A 1 -18.78 30.94 -27.82
C LEU A 1 -17.82 30.13 -26.97
N VAL A 2 -16.52 30.41 -27.09
CA VAL A 2 -15.46 29.81 -26.27
C VAL A 2 -15.23 30.78 -25.09
N PRO A 3 -15.22 30.36 -23.82
CA PRO A 3 -15.03 31.29 -22.71
C PRO A 3 -13.58 31.78 -22.66
N ALA A 4 -13.42 33.08 -22.38
CA ALA A 4 -12.13 33.73 -22.22
C ALA A 4 -11.42 33.27 -20.93
N ASN A 5 -10.10 33.13 -21.01
CA ASN A 5 -9.25 32.76 -19.88
C ASN A 5 -8.87 34.04 -19.13
N ASP A 6 -9.39 34.24 -17.93
CA ASP A 6 -9.04 35.40 -17.10
C ASP A 6 -7.60 35.29 -16.58
N ASN A 7 -6.83 36.35 -16.85
CA ASN A 7 -5.41 36.45 -16.55
C ASN A 7 -5.22 36.67 -15.03
N PHE A 8 -5.10 35.60 -14.24
CA PHE A 8 -4.79 35.70 -12.82
C PHE A 8 -3.34 36.13 -12.62
N THR A 9 -3.14 37.41 -12.33
CA THR A 9 -1.87 37.95 -11.84
C THR A 9 -1.67 37.48 -10.40
N PHE A 10 -0.86 36.45 -10.19
CA PHE A 10 -0.42 36.04 -8.87
C PHE A 10 0.45 37.15 -8.27
N ALA A 11 -0.11 37.96 -7.38
CA ALA A 11 0.67 38.80 -6.50
C ALA A 11 1.46 37.89 -5.53
N PRO A 12 2.79 38.01 -5.44
CA PRO A 12 3.56 37.21 -4.49
C PRO A 12 3.28 37.76 -3.09
N ASP A 13 2.38 37.09 -2.37
CA ASP A 13 2.23 37.30 -0.93
C ASP A 13 3.55 36.89 -0.26
N ASN A 14 4.33 37.88 0.18
CA ASN A 14 5.63 37.69 0.83
C ASN A 14 5.50 37.25 2.31
N SER A 15 4.34 36.72 2.72
CA SER A 15 4.22 36.06 4.01
C SER A 15 4.85 34.67 3.94
N LEU A 16 6.09 34.54 4.42
CA LEU A 16 6.68 33.24 4.75
C LEU A 16 5.88 32.64 5.91
N ARG A 17 4.73 32.03 5.60
CA ARG A 17 3.99 31.19 6.52
C ARG A 17 4.97 30.11 7.01
N PRO A 18 5.10 29.91 8.33
CA PRO A 18 5.90 28.80 8.82
C PRO A 18 5.41 27.52 8.13
N PRO A 19 6.33 26.67 7.62
CA PRO A 19 5.93 25.46 6.92
C PRO A 19 4.98 24.67 7.82
N SER A 20 3.80 24.35 7.30
CA SER A 20 2.83 23.56 8.04
C SER A 20 3.44 22.18 8.32
N LYS A 21 3.17 21.64 9.52
CA LYS A 21 3.64 20.31 9.88
C LYS A 21 2.90 19.28 9.01
N ALA A 22 3.54 18.82 7.94
CA ALA A 22 2.97 17.87 7.01
C ALA A 22 3.01 16.43 7.57
N VAL A 23 2.05 15.61 7.14
CA VAL A 23 1.97 14.17 7.46
C VAL A 23 2.06 13.38 6.15
N ASN A 24 2.77 12.26 6.15
CA ASN A 24 2.80 11.37 4.99
C ASN A 24 1.38 10.83 4.72
N GLN A 25 0.92 10.87 3.47
CA GLN A 25 -0.43 10.43 3.11
C GLN A 25 -0.75 9.00 3.58
N ARG A 26 0.24 8.09 3.53
CA ARG A 26 0.07 6.70 3.98
C ARG A 26 -0.15 6.57 5.48
N ASP A 27 0.29 7.56 6.26
CA ASP A 27 0.18 7.59 7.71
C ASP A 27 -1.01 8.42 8.18
N ALA A 28 -1.69 9.14 7.28
CA ALA A 28 -2.83 10.00 7.61
C ALA A 28 -3.96 9.20 8.30
N ASP A 29 -4.29 8.01 7.81
CA ASP A 29 -5.29 7.12 8.42
C ASP A 29 -4.90 6.70 9.84
N LEU A 30 -3.63 6.35 10.06
CA LEU A 30 -3.16 5.98 11.41
C LEU A 30 -3.19 7.17 12.36
N VAL A 31 -2.78 8.36 11.91
CA VAL A 31 -2.84 9.58 12.72
C VAL A 31 -4.30 9.89 13.09
N HIS A 32 -5.23 9.73 12.14
CA HIS A 32 -6.66 9.89 12.39
C HIS A 32 -7.16 8.93 13.47
N PHE A 33 -6.90 7.62 13.34
CA PHE A 33 -7.34 6.62 14.32
C PHE A 33 -6.69 6.81 15.68
N TRP A 34 -5.40 7.16 15.71
CA TRP A 34 -4.67 7.47 16.95
C TRP A 34 -5.29 8.66 17.68
N ASP A 35 -5.56 9.76 16.97
CA ASP A 35 -6.15 10.94 17.57
C ASP A 35 -7.59 10.67 18.06
N LYS A 36 -8.36 9.87 17.30
CA LYS A 36 -9.70 9.41 17.69
C LYS A 36 -9.67 8.58 18.98
N PHE A 37 -8.69 7.68 19.12
CA PHE A 37 -8.49 6.87 20.33
C PHE A 37 -8.08 7.72 21.53
N ARG A 38 -7.06 8.58 21.35
CA ARG A 38 -6.49 9.42 22.41
C ARG A 38 -7.51 10.43 22.96
N LYS A 39 -8.34 11.02 22.10
CA LYS A 39 -9.36 12.01 22.49
C LYS A 39 -10.65 11.38 23.04
N ALA A 40 -10.84 10.07 22.91
CA ALA A 40 -12.04 9.42 23.41
C ALA A 40 -11.96 9.25 24.95
N PRO A 41 -13.09 9.43 25.68
CA PRO A 41 -13.14 9.21 27.12
C PRO A 41 -12.79 7.77 27.51
N GLU A 42 -12.09 7.60 28.64
CA GLU A 42 -11.77 6.28 29.17
C GLU A 42 -13.02 5.46 29.48
N GLY A 43 -12.96 4.16 29.22
CA GLY A 43 -14.08 3.22 29.41
C GLY A 43 -15.24 3.38 28.42
N SER A 44 -15.20 4.36 27.51
CA SER A 44 -16.29 4.57 26.55
C SER A 44 -16.25 3.55 25.41
N ALA A 45 -17.43 3.16 24.91
CA ALA A 45 -17.56 2.35 23.69
C ALA A 45 -16.85 2.99 22.48
N ARG A 46 -16.84 4.34 22.41
CA ARG A 46 -16.11 5.10 21.39
C ARG A 46 -14.60 4.84 21.44
N LYS A 47 -14.02 4.76 22.64
CA LYS A 47 -12.58 4.51 22.80
C LYS A 47 -12.23 3.07 22.43
N ALA A 48 -13.04 2.10 22.84
CA ALA A 48 -12.89 0.70 22.46
C ALA A 48 -12.95 0.51 20.94
N GLU A 49 -13.92 1.14 20.27
CA GLU A 49 -14.03 1.09 18.80
C GLU A 49 -12.85 1.78 18.10
N ALA A 50 -12.40 2.94 18.60
CA ALA A 50 -11.23 3.61 18.04
C ALA A 50 -9.95 2.79 18.20
N GLN A 51 -9.79 2.11 19.35
CA GLN A 51 -8.69 1.18 19.59
C GLN A 51 -8.73 0.00 18.61
N LYS A 52 -9.92 -0.57 18.39
CA LYS A 52 -10.12 -1.65 17.41
C LYS A 52 -9.73 -1.21 15.99
N GLN A 53 -10.20 -0.05 15.55
CA GLN A 53 -9.88 0.51 14.22
C GLN A 53 -8.38 0.71 14.03
N LEU A 54 -7.71 1.26 15.05
CA LEU A 54 -6.26 1.44 15.03
C LEU A 54 -5.53 0.08 14.95
N ALA A 55 -5.94 -0.88 15.78
CA ALA A 55 -5.33 -2.21 15.79
C ALA A 55 -5.52 -2.94 14.46
N GLU A 56 -6.72 -2.89 13.87
CA GLU A 56 -7.00 -3.50 12.56
C GLU A 56 -6.15 -2.86 11.45
N ALA A 57 -6.03 -1.53 11.44
CA ALA A 57 -5.20 -0.84 10.45
C ALA A 57 -3.72 -1.23 10.60
N MET A 58 -3.19 -1.26 11.83
CA MET A 58 -1.82 -1.68 12.09
C MET A 58 -1.56 -3.16 11.74
N ALA A 59 -2.49 -4.04 12.07
CA ALA A 59 -2.41 -5.47 11.76
C ALA A 59 -2.39 -5.69 10.25
N HIS A 60 -3.29 -5.02 9.51
CA HIS A 60 -3.30 -5.07 8.05
C HIS A 60 -1.99 -4.57 7.43
N ARG A 61 -1.48 -3.41 7.87
CA ARG A 61 -0.19 -2.88 7.38
C ARG A 61 0.95 -3.87 7.58
N THR A 62 1.02 -4.43 8.79
CA THR A 62 2.05 -5.41 9.18
C THR A 62 1.95 -6.68 8.36
N HIS A 63 0.74 -7.19 8.16
CA HIS A 63 0.47 -8.35 7.31
C HIS A 63 0.99 -8.12 5.89
N ILE A 64 0.56 -7.05 5.22
CA ILE A 64 0.96 -6.76 3.84
C ILE A 64 2.48 -6.60 3.70
N ASP A 65 3.12 -5.85 4.60
CA ASP A 65 4.57 -5.67 4.58
C ASP A 65 5.32 -7.00 4.76
N ASN A 66 4.87 -7.85 5.69
CA ASN A 66 5.50 -9.14 5.96
C ASN A 66 5.27 -10.15 4.84
N SER A 67 4.06 -10.21 4.27
CA SER A 67 3.72 -11.10 3.16
C SER A 67 4.55 -10.78 1.92
N ILE A 68 4.65 -9.52 1.50
CA ILE A 68 5.47 -9.13 0.34
C ILE A 68 6.95 -9.44 0.60
N LYS A 69 7.45 -9.15 1.81
CA LYS A 69 8.83 -9.47 2.18
C LYS A 69 9.10 -10.97 2.13
N LEU A 70 8.18 -11.80 2.61
CA LEU A 70 8.31 -13.26 2.60
C LEU A 70 8.23 -13.80 1.17
N ILE A 71 7.30 -13.33 0.35
CA ILE A 71 7.20 -13.71 -1.07
C ILE A 71 8.51 -13.41 -1.81
N GLY A 72 9.11 -12.23 -1.64
CA GLY A 72 10.40 -11.93 -2.26
C GLY A 72 11.51 -12.89 -1.83
N LYS A 73 11.51 -13.32 -0.56
CA LYS A 73 12.46 -14.32 -0.07
C LYS A 73 12.21 -15.71 -0.63
N LEU A 74 10.94 -16.10 -0.79
CA LEU A 74 10.57 -17.39 -1.39
C LEU A 74 10.95 -17.45 -2.87
N LEU A 75 10.75 -16.35 -3.60
CA LEU A 75 11.03 -16.29 -5.04
C LEU A 75 12.51 -16.17 -5.38
N PHE A 76 13.27 -15.40 -4.59
CA PHE A 76 14.65 -15.02 -4.95
C PHE A 76 15.70 -15.35 -3.90
N GLY A 77 15.30 -15.92 -2.75
CA GLY A 77 16.19 -16.20 -1.63
C GLY A 77 16.29 -15.05 -0.61
N ILE A 78 16.89 -15.35 0.54
CA ILE A 78 16.93 -14.45 1.72
C ILE A 78 17.70 -13.16 1.44
N GLU A 79 18.79 -13.25 0.68
CA GLU A 79 19.69 -12.13 0.37
C GLU A 79 19.17 -11.31 -0.81
N LYS A 80 18.92 -11.97 -1.96
CA LYS A 80 18.53 -11.29 -3.20
C LYS A 80 17.07 -10.82 -3.20
N GLY A 81 16.17 -11.46 -2.44
CA GLY A 81 14.77 -11.06 -2.35
C GLY A 81 14.57 -9.60 -1.99
N PRO A 82 15.09 -9.13 -0.84
CA PRO A 82 15.03 -7.71 -0.46
C PRO A 82 15.62 -6.75 -1.51
N GLU A 83 16.68 -7.14 -2.21
CA GLU A 83 17.32 -6.31 -3.25
C GLU A 83 16.39 -6.13 -4.46
N VAL A 84 15.83 -7.23 -4.97
CA VAL A 84 14.88 -7.20 -6.10
C VAL A 84 13.64 -6.37 -5.73
N LEU A 85 13.04 -6.60 -4.56
CA LEU A 85 11.82 -5.88 -4.15
C LEU A 85 12.04 -4.37 -4.00
N LYS A 86 13.23 -3.94 -3.56
CA LYS A 86 13.55 -2.52 -3.33
C LYS A 86 14.13 -1.82 -4.56
N GLY A 87 14.47 -2.56 -5.61
CA GLY A 87 15.02 -2.05 -6.85
C GLY A 87 14.25 -0.84 -7.38
N VAL A 88 14.98 0.17 -7.83
CA VAL A 88 14.43 1.38 -8.45
C VAL A 88 14.95 1.42 -9.87
N GLN A 89 14.03 1.56 -10.82
CA GLN A 89 14.40 1.68 -12.22
C GLN A 89 15.16 2.99 -12.46
N PRO A 90 16.11 3.03 -13.41
CA PRO A 90 16.74 4.27 -13.83
C PRO A 90 15.70 5.34 -14.20
N ALA A 91 16.04 6.60 -13.98
CA ALA A 91 15.16 7.69 -14.35
C ALA A 91 14.90 7.67 -15.87
N GLY A 92 13.62 7.68 -16.27
CA GLY A 92 13.20 7.60 -17.67
C GLY A 92 12.73 6.21 -18.11
N GLU A 93 13.07 5.16 -17.38
CA GLU A 93 12.55 3.80 -17.63
C GLU A 93 11.15 3.62 -17.03
N PRO A 94 10.29 2.78 -17.64
CA PRO A 94 8.98 2.48 -17.09
C PRO A 94 9.10 1.66 -15.79
N LEU A 95 8.09 1.77 -14.92
CA LEU A 95 8.03 0.98 -13.69
C LEU A 95 8.02 -0.53 -13.97
N VAL A 96 7.27 -0.94 -14.99
CA VAL A 96 7.11 -2.32 -15.44
C VAL A 96 7.03 -2.33 -16.96
N TYR A 97 7.62 -3.34 -17.60
CA TYR A 97 7.53 -3.52 -19.06
C TYR A 97 6.25 -4.25 -19.47
N ASP A 98 5.76 -5.18 -18.64
CA ASP A 98 4.50 -5.90 -18.86
C ASP A 98 3.45 -5.53 -17.79
N TRP A 99 2.52 -4.66 -18.17
CA TRP A 99 1.40 -4.23 -17.32
C TRP A 99 0.37 -5.33 -17.08
N SER A 100 0.22 -6.28 -18.00
CA SER A 100 -0.68 -7.42 -17.84
C SER A 100 -0.14 -8.38 -16.78
N CYS A 101 1.18 -8.62 -16.80
CA CYS A 101 1.88 -9.35 -15.75
C CYS A 101 1.72 -8.65 -14.39
N LEU A 102 1.97 -7.34 -14.29
CA LEU A 102 1.76 -6.60 -13.03
C LEU A 102 0.34 -6.81 -12.46
N LYS A 103 -0.70 -6.62 -13.28
CA LYS A 103 -2.10 -6.81 -12.85
C LYS A 103 -2.38 -8.26 -12.44
N SER A 104 -1.86 -9.22 -13.19
CA SER A 104 -1.98 -10.65 -12.89
C SER A 104 -1.37 -10.98 -11.53
N LEU A 105 -0.14 -10.52 -11.26
CA LEU A 105 0.55 -10.78 -10.00
C LEU A 105 -0.11 -10.08 -8.80
N VAL A 106 -0.64 -8.87 -8.98
CA VAL A 106 -1.45 -8.19 -7.96
C VAL A 106 -2.68 -9.00 -7.60
N ARG A 107 -3.44 -9.47 -8.61
CA ARG A 107 -4.63 -10.30 -8.36
C ARG A 107 -4.27 -11.60 -7.66
N THR A 108 -3.21 -12.27 -8.10
CA THR A 108 -2.72 -13.50 -7.46
C THR A 108 -2.33 -13.25 -6.00
N PHE A 109 -1.60 -12.18 -5.71
CA PHE A 109 -1.31 -11.80 -4.32
C PHE A 109 -2.60 -11.63 -3.52
N GLU A 110 -3.54 -10.82 -4.02
CA GLU A 110 -4.76 -10.49 -3.29
C GLU A 110 -5.67 -11.71 -3.07
N THR A 111 -5.69 -12.67 -4.00
CA THR A 111 -6.41 -13.94 -3.84
C THR A 111 -5.95 -14.73 -2.61
N HIS A 112 -4.65 -14.72 -2.31
CA HIS A 112 -4.07 -15.52 -1.21
C HIS A 112 -3.85 -14.70 0.07
N CYS A 113 -3.50 -13.43 -0.06
CA CYS A 113 -3.09 -12.58 1.04
C CYS A 113 -4.14 -11.53 1.44
N GLY A 114 -5.23 -11.41 0.69
CA GLY A 114 -6.26 -10.40 0.90
C GLY A 114 -5.95 -9.08 0.20
N SER A 115 -6.91 -8.15 0.22
CA SER A 115 -6.79 -6.86 -0.47
C SER A 115 -5.52 -6.11 -0.07
N LEU A 116 -4.90 -5.39 -1.01
CA LEU A 116 -3.80 -4.46 -0.70
C LEU A 116 -4.29 -3.22 0.07
N SER A 117 -5.56 -2.84 -0.09
CA SER A 117 -6.11 -1.54 0.31
C SER A 117 -5.27 -0.36 -0.22
N GLN A 118 -5.58 0.86 0.23
CA GLN A 118 -4.78 2.04 -0.15
C GLN A 118 -3.34 1.97 0.37
N TYR A 119 -3.13 1.33 1.52
CA TYR A 119 -1.79 1.20 2.09
C TYR A 119 -0.87 0.33 1.23
N GLY A 120 -1.34 -0.85 0.85
CA GLY A 120 -0.56 -1.86 0.14
C GLY A 120 -0.12 -1.43 -1.25
N MET A 121 -0.75 -0.40 -1.83
CA MET A 121 -0.29 0.24 -3.08
C MET A 121 1.16 0.75 -3.00
N LYS A 122 1.72 0.93 -1.80
CA LYS A 122 3.16 1.18 -1.61
C LYS A 122 4.06 0.08 -2.19
N HIS A 123 3.55 -1.15 -2.33
CA HIS A 123 4.29 -2.33 -2.79
C HIS A 123 4.13 -2.59 -4.29
N MET A 124 3.44 -1.72 -5.03
CA MET A 124 3.29 -1.87 -6.49
C MET A 124 4.64 -1.95 -7.20
N ARG A 125 5.64 -1.19 -6.74
CA ARG A 125 7.02 -1.29 -7.27
C ARG A 125 7.64 -2.67 -6.99
N SER A 126 7.42 -3.21 -5.80
CA SER A 126 7.93 -4.54 -5.44
C SER A 126 7.35 -5.62 -6.38
N ILE A 127 6.03 -5.55 -6.65
CA ILE A 127 5.35 -6.48 -7.57
C ILE A 127 5.78 -6.24 -9.03
N ALA A 128 6.00 -4.98 -9.43
CA ALA A 128 6.57 -4.66 -10.73
C ALA A 128 7.97 -5.24 -10.91
N ASN A 129 8.83 -5.17 -9.90
CA ASN A 129 10.16 -5.77 -9.96
C ASN A 129 10.11 -7.29 -10.04
N ILE A 130 9.16 -7.94 -9.34
CA ILE A 130 8.91 -9.38 -9.48
C ILE A 130 8.54 -9.71 -10.93
N CYS A 131 7.66 -8.92 -11.53
CA CYS A 131 7.25 -9.09 -12.92
C CYS A 131 8.43 -8.90 -13.90
N ASN A 132 9.22 -7.82 -13.73
CA ASN A 132 10.40 -7.55 -14.56
C ASN A 132 11.49 -8.62 -14.41
N ALA A 133 11.52 -9.36 -13.28
CA ALA A 133 12.40 -10.50 -13.06
C ALA A 133 11.92 -11.79 -13.75
N GLY A 134 10.80 -11.75 -14.49
CA GLY A 134 10.28 -12.89 -15.26
C GLY A 134 9.51 -13.91 -14.42
N VAL A 135 9.06 -13.54 -13.22
CA VAL A 135 8.27 -14.46 -12.37
C VAL A 135 6.90 -14.71 -12.98
N THR A 136 6.52 -15.98 -13.09
CA THR A 136 5.23 -16.37 -13.64
C THR A 136 4.12 -16.27 -12.61
N LYS A 137 2.87 -16.30 -13.09
CA LYS A 137 1.68 -16.33 -12.23
C LYS A 137 1.71 -17.55 -11.29
N GLU A 138 2.18 -18.70 -11.76
CA GLU A 138 2.22 -19.96 -11.02
C GLU A 138 3.21 -19.87 -9.86
N GLN A 139 4.41 -19.34 -10.11
CA GLN A 139 5.41 -19.09 -9.07
C GLN A 139 4.90 -18.11 -8.01
N MET A 140 4.23 -17.04 -8.44
CA MET A 140 3.60 -16.09 -7.51
C MET A 140 2.46 -16.73 -6.71
N THR A 141 1.69 -17.63 -7.33
CA THR A 141 0.59 -18.37 -6.66
C THR A 141 1.16 -19.23 -5.54
N GLU A 142 2.19 -20.01 -5.82
CA GLU A 142 2.84 -20.87 -4.83
C GLU A 142 3.47 -20.05 -3.69
N ALA A 143 4.24 -19.02 -4.03
CA ALA A 143 4.88 -18.16 -3.05
C ALA A 143 3.86 -17.43 -2.16
N SER A 144 2.74 -16.95 -2.75
CA SER A 144 1.69 -16.28 -2.00
C SER A 144 0.93 -17.23 -1.09
N ALA A 145 0.63 -18.46 -1.55
CA ALA A 145 -0.01 -19.49 -0.74
C ALA A 145 0.87 -19.92 0.46
N GLN A 146 2.19 -20.02 0.26
CA GLN A 146 3.13 -20.31 1.34
C GLN A 146 3.29 -19.13 2.31
N ALA A 147 3.30 -17.90 1.80
CA ALA A 147 3.46 -16.70 2.62
C ALA A 147 2.20 -16.33 3.42
N CYS A 148 1.01 -16.71 2.91
CA CYS A 148 -0.28 -16.34 3.46
C CYS A 148 -1.13 -17.60 3.67
N THR A 149 -0.88 -18.29 4.79
CA THR A 149 -1.59 -19.53 5.14
C THR A 149 -3.05 -19.30 5.54
N THR A 150 -3.37 -18.11 6.02
CA THR A 150 -4.73 -17.69 6.40
C THR A 150 -5.01 -16.29 5.89
N LEU A 151 -6.15 -16.11 5.24
CA LEU A 151 -6.65 -14.79 4.87
C LEU A 151 -7.04 -14.01 6.13
N PRO A 152 -6.51 -12.78 6.32
CA PRO A 152 -6.91 -11.96 7.46
C PRO A 152 -8.39 -11.62 7.39
N SER A 153 -9.12 -11.80 8.48
CA SER A 153 -10.56 -11.51 8.57
C SER A 153 -10.89 -10.02 8.79
N ASN A 154 -9.89 -9.14 8.83
CA ASN A 154 -10.11 -7.72 9.06
C ASN A 154 -10.72 -7.03 7.82
N SER A 155 -11.43 -5.92 8.08
CA SER A 155 -12.14 -5.15 7.06
C SER A 155 -11.23 -4.67 5.91
N TRP A 156 -9.99 -4.32 6.23
CA TRP A 156 -8.98 -3.83 5.28
C TRP A 156 -8.49 -4.88 4.29
N SER A 157 -8.53 -6.16 4.65
CA SER A 157 -8.06 -7.27 3.81
C SER A 157 -9.17 -7.88 2.97
N SER A 158 -10.40 -7.37 3.08
CA SER A 158 -11.58 -7.92 2.43
C SER A 158 -11.58 -7.67 0.92
N LEU A 159 -11.93 -8.71 0.15
CA LEU A 159 -12.08 -8.66 -1.31
C LEU A 159 -13.52 -8.37 -1.77
N HIS A 160 -14.44 -8.02 -0.86
CA HIS A 160 -15.86 -7.81 -1.21
C HIS A 160 -16.07 -6.67 -2.23
N ARG A 161 -15.15 -5.70 -2.30
CA ARG A 161 -15.17 -4.60 -3.27
C ARG A 161 -14.38 -4.89 -4.55
N GLY A 162 -13.93 -6.12 -4.72
CA GLY A 162 -13.09 -6.56 -5.82
C GLY A 162 -11.59 -6.42 -5.55
N PHE A 163 -10.83 -6.63 -6.62
CA PHE A 163 -9.38 -6.57 -6.64
C PHE A 163 -8.88 -5.14 -6.96
N SER A 164 -7.66 -4.83 -6.56
CA SER A 164 -7.01 -3.55 -6.82
C SER A 164 -6.55 -3.38 -8.28
N ALA A 165 -6.54 -4.47 -9.07
CA ALA A 165 -6.07 -4.52 -10.46
C ALA A 165 -7.09 -5.13 -11.42
#